data_AF-A0A846BK29-F1
#
_entry.id   AF-A0A846BK29-F1
#
_cell.length_a   1.000
_cell.length_b   1.000
_cell.length_c   1.000
_cell.angle_alpha   90.00
_cell.angle_beta   90.00
_cell.angle_gamma   90.00
#
_symmetry.space_group_name_H-M   'P 1'
#
loop_
_entity.id
_entity.type
_entity.pdbx_description
1 polymer ?
#
loop_
_entity_poly.entity_id
_entity_poly.type
_entity_poly.pdbx_seq_one_letter_code
_entity_poly.pdbx_strand_id
1 'polypeptide(L)'
;MKWYFCSLDSSIQKAQFDCGIPQLNDYLKKYALQNDKKGVAKVIVAIPAQGERVVAGYYTVSMSLIERESIPEKEAKRLPRYPLPAMLVGKLAVDKSRQGQKLGEELLIHALDKALNLSEVKDI
;
A
#
# COMPACT_ATOMS: atom_id res chain seq x y z
N MET A 1 4.73 0.07 -19.56
CA MET A 1 3.31 0.51 -19.57
C MET A 1 3.19 1.64 -18.55
N LYS A 2 2.42 2.70 -18.80
CA LYS A 2 2.27 3.79 -17.82
C LYS A 2 1.07 3.53 -16.92
N TRP A 3 1.27 3.70 -15.61
CA TRP A 3 0.25 3.52 -14.58
C TRP A 3 -0.19 4.86 -14.03
N TYR A 4 -1.46 4.94 -13.65
CA TYR A 4 -2.01 6.05 -12.88
C TYR A 4 -2.37 5.54 -11.49
N PHE A 5 -1.84 6.21 -10.45
CA PHE A 5 -2.08 5.87 -9.05
C PHE A 5 -3.20 6.76 -8.49
N CYS A 6 -4.22 6.13 -7.90
CA CYS A 6 -5.34 6.85 -7.30
C CYS A 6 -5.93 6.12 -6.10
N SER A 7 -6.74 6.83 -5.31
CA SER A 7 -7.52 6.23 -4.24
C SER A 7 -8.58 5.30 -4.78
N LEU A 8 -8.87 4.21 -4.06
CA LEU A 8 -9.93 3.30 -4.45
C LEU A 8 -11.32 3.93 -4.25
N ASP A 9 -12.11 4.00 -5.32
CA ASP A 9 -13.51 4.44 -5.28
C ASP A 9 -14.45 3.45 -6.01
N SER A 10 -15.74 3.81 -6.15
CA SER A 10 -16.75 2.96 -6.80
C SER A 10 -16.62 2.90 -8.33
N SER A 11 -15.90 3.82 -8.97
CA SER A 11 -15.66 3.83 -10.42
C SER A 11 -14.59 2.84 -10.86
N ILE A 12 -13.79 2.32 -9.92
CA ILE A 12 -12.66 1.45 -10.20
C ILE A 12 -13.08 -0.03 -10.18
N GLN A 13 -12.76 -0.73 -11.28
CA GLN A 13 -13.15 -2.11 -11.52
C GLN A 13 -12.26 -3.10 -10.77
N LYS A 14 -12.90 -3.71 -9.78
CA LYS A 14 -12.48 -4.73 -8.82
C LYS A 14 -12.31 -6.19 -9.22
N ALA A 15 -13.34 -6.60 -9.94
CA ALA A 15 -13.97 -7.90 -9.68
C ALA A 15 -13.12 -9.05 -10.21
N GLN A 16 -12.41 -8.78 -11.30
CA GLN A 16 -11.54 -9.73 -12.01
C GLN A 16 -10.10 -9.74 -11.48
N PHE A 17 -9.75 -8.91 -10.50
CA PHE A 17 -8.38 -8.88 -9.96
C PHE A 17 -7.97 -10.24 -9.40
N ASP A 18 -6.80 -10.73 -9.81
CA ASP A 18 -6.18 -11.93 -9.26
C ASP A 18 -4.66 -11.80 -9.23
N CYS A 19 -4.07 -11.67 -8.04
CA CYS A 19 -2.62 -11.67 -7.84
C CYS A 19 -2.03 -13.05 -7.51
N GLY A 20 -2.87 -14.10 -7.45
CA GLY A 20 -2.48 -15.46 -7.09
C GLY A 20 -2.52 -15.78 -5.60
N ILE A 21 -2.83 -14.79 -4.76
CA ILE A 21 -2.96 -14.97 -3.31
C ILE A 21 -4.42 -14.69 -2.93
N PRO A 22 -5.25 -15.72 -2.64
CA PRO A 22 -6.67 -15.56 -2.40
C PRO A 22 -7.00 -14.51 -1.33
N GLN A 23 -6.23 -14.46 -0.25
CA GLN A 23 -6.42 -13.50 0.84
C GLN A 23 -6.28 -12.03 0.36
N LEU A 24 -5.33 -11.76 -0.54
CA LEU A 24 -5.14 -10.41 -1.10
C LEU A 24 -6.21 -10.07 -2.15
N ASN A 25 -6.68 -11.06 -2.91
CA ASN A 25 -7.78 -10.88 -3.85
C ASN A 25 -9.10 -10.55 -3.11
N ASP A 26 -9.42 -11.35 -2.10
CA ASP A 26 -10.62 -11.18 -1.28
C ASP A 26 -10.60 -9.84 -0.55
N TYR A 27 -9.44 -9.45 -0.02
CA TYR A 27 -9.28 -8.16 0.61
C TYR A 27 -9.67 -7.01 -0.31
N LEU A 28 -9.10 -6.97 -1.53
CA LEU A 28 -9.39 -5.91 -2.48
C LEU A 28 -10.89 -5.88 -2.82
N LYS A 29 -11.46 -7.04 -3.15
CA LYS A 29 -12.85 -7.15 -3.64
C LYS A 29 -13.88 -6.82 -2.57
N LYS A 30 -13.67 -7.26 -1.32
CA LYS A 30 -14.67 -7.23 -0.26
C LYS A 30 -14.45 -6.13 0.79
N TYR A 31 -13.20 -5.85 1.18
CA TYR A 31 -12.91 -5.07 2.39
C TYR A 31 -12.21 -3.74 2.13
N ALA A 32 -11.41 -3.62 1.07
CA ALA A 32 -10.52 -2.48 0.84
C ALA A 32 -11.23 -1.11 0.85
N LEU A 33 -12.33 -0.96 0.10
CA LEU A 33 -13.07 0.31 0.03
C LEU A 33 -13.69 0.69 1.39
N GLN A 34 -14.17 -0.30 2.15
CA GLN A 34 -14.73 -0.05 3.47
C GLN A 34 -13.64 0.39 4.47
N ASN A 35 -12.48 -0.27 4.42
CA ASN A 35 -11.35 0.07 5.28
C ASN A 35 -10.78 1.46 4.98
N ASP A 36 -10.74 1.88 3.71
CA ASP A 36 -10.34 3.26 3.35
C ASP A 36 -11.29 4.29 3.94
N LYS A 37 -12.60 4.08 3.75
CA LYS A 37 -13.66 4.97 4.25
C LYS A 37 -13.69 5.06 5.77
N LYS A 38 -13.42 3.95 6.47
CA LYS A 38 -13.35 3.90 7.94
C LYS A 38 -12.01 4.39 8.50
N GLY A 39 -11.05 4.76 7.66
CA GLY A 39 -9.72 5.19 8.10
C GLY A 39 -8.86 4.07 8.68
N VAL A 40 -9.25 2.80 8.50
CA VAL A 40 -8.49 1.63 8.99
C VAL A 40 -7.19 1.47 8.21
N ALA A 41 -7.24 1.65 6.89
CA ALA A 41 -6.07 1.67 6.03
C ALA A 41 -6.39 2.46 4.77
N LYS A 42 -5.47 3.31 4.31
CA LYS A 42 -5.58 3.96 3.00
C LYS A 42 -5.22 3.00 1.89
N VAL A 43 -6.04 2.96 0.84
CA VAL A 43 -5.92 2.04 -0.28
C VAL A 43 -5.63 2.82 -1.55
N ILE A 44 -4.46 2.56 -2.13
CA ILE A 44 -4.04 3.14 -3.41
C ILE A 44 -3.99 2.02 -4.43
N VAL A 45 -4.56 2.29 -5.61
CA VAL A 45 -4.60 1.37 -6.74
C VAL A 45 -3.83 1.96 -7.92
N ALA A 46 -3.20 1.08 -8.69
CA ALA A 46 -2.68 1.39 -10.01
C ALA A 46 -3.68 0.93 -11.06
N ILE A 47 -4.04 1.84 -11.96
CA ILE A 47 -4.85 1.55 -13.16
C ILE A 47 -4.05 1.92 -14.42
N PRO A 48 -4.35 1.33 -15.58
CA PRO A 48 -3.79 1.77 -16.85
C PRO A 48 -4.03 3.28 -17.06
N ALA A 49 -3.01 4.02 -17.52
CA ALA A 49 -3.15 5.45 -17.77
C ALA A 49 -4.14 5.79 -18.90
N GLN A 50 -4.45 4.82 -19.76
CA GLN A 50 -5.42 4.92 -20.84
C GLN A 50 -6.29 3.66 -20.86
N GLY A 51 -7.57 3.83 -21.20
CA GLY A 51 -8.52 2.74 -21.31
C GLY A 51 -9.32 2.52 -20.02
N GLU A 52 -9.58 1.25 -19.71
CA GLU A 52 -10.49 0.87 -18.63
C GLU A 52 -9.88 1.09 -17.25
N ARG A 53 -10.73 1.51 -16.29
CA ARG A 53 -10.36 1.73 -14.89
C ARG A 53 -10.27 0.41 -14.10
N VAL A 54 -9.54 -0.56 -14.63
CA VAL A 54 -9.34 -1.88 -14.03
C VAL A 54 -8.08 -1.87 -13.18
N VAL A 55 -8.17 -2.42 -11.97
CA VAL A 55 -7.02 -2.49 -11.06
C VAL A 55 -5.95 -3.42 -11.64
N ALA A 56 -4.76 -2.88 -11.88
CA ALA A 56 -3.56 -3.63 -12.27
C ALA A 56 -2.71 -4.05 -11.05
N GLY A 57 -2.82 -3.31 -9.96
CA GLY A 57 -2.15 -3.59 -8.69
C GLY A 57 -2.63 -2.62 -7.61
N TYR A 58 -2.35 -2.92 -6.35
CA TYR A 58 -2.72 -2.06 -5.25
C TYR A 58 -1.77 -2.21 -4.06
N TYR A 59 -1.77 -1.21 -3.19
CA TYR A 59 -1.21 -1.34 -1.86
C TYR A 59 -2.10 -0.68 -0.81
N THR A 60 -1.86 -1.01 0.45
CA THR A 60 -2.51 -0.36 1.59
C THR A 60 -1.50 0.18 2.57
N VAL A 61 -1.75 1.37 3.12
CA VAL A 61 -0.94 1.98 4.18
C VAL A 61 -1.77 2.36 5.41
N SER A 62 -1.17 2.25 6.59
CA SER A 62 -1.72 2.75 7.85
C SER A 62 -0.58 3.26 8.74
N MET A 63 -0.89 4.17 9.66
CA MET A 63 0.08 4.56 10.70
C MET A 63 0.22 3.44 11.72
N SER A 64 1.42 3.23 12.23
CA SER A 64 1.75 2.15 13.15
C SER A 64 2.89 2.54 14.08
N LEU A 65 3.11 1.72 15.11
CA LEU A 65 4.26 1.77 16.00
C LEU A 65 5.00 0.44 15.91
N ILE A 66 6.32 0.50 15.87
CA ILE A 66 7.19 -0.67 15.97
C ILE A 66 7.63 -0.78 17.41
N GLU A 67 7.19 -1.84 18.09
CA GLU A 67 7.63 -2.17 19.44
C GLU A 67 9.13 -2.45 19.43
N ARG A 68 9.86 -1.87 20.38
CA ARG A 68 11.33 -1.96 20.43
C ARG A 68 11.80 -3.40 20.54
N GLU A 69 11.07 -4.22 21.27
CA GLU A 69 11.33 -5.63 21.51
C GLU A 69 11.25 -6.47 20.23
N SER A 70 10.57 -5.97 19.19
CA SER A 70 10.50 -6.61 17.88
C SER A 70 11.72 -6.33 16.99
N ILE A 71 12.57 -5.37 17.38
CA ILE A 71 13.75 -4.95 16.61
C ILE A 71 14.95 -5.81 17.02
N PRO A 72 15.73 -6.36 16.07
CA PRO A 72 16.96 -7.09 16.38
C PRO A 72 17.90 -6.28 17.28
N GLU A 73 18.47 -6.91 18.31
CA GLU A 73 19.22 -6.24 19.38
C GLU A 73 20.35 -5.31 18.87
N LYS A 74 21.02 -5.71 17.79
CA LYS A 74 22.08 -4.93 17.16
C LYS A 74 21.60 -3.56 16.67
N GLU A 75 20.42 -3.51 16.05
CA GLU A 75 19.81 -2.27 15.54
C GLU A 75 19.18 -1.45 16.67
N ALA A 76 18.53 -2.12 17.62
CA ALA A 76 17.85 -1.47 18.74
C ALA A 76 18.79 -0.63 19.63
N LYS A 77 20.10 -0.98 19.69
CA LYS A 77 21.11 -0.22 20.47
C LYS A 77 21.27 1.22 20.01
N ARG A 78 20.96 1.53 18.75
CA ARG A 78 21.09 2.88 18.16
C ARG A 78 19.79 3.67 18.15
N LEU A 79 18.70 3.10 18.66
CA LEU A 79 17.35 3.66 18.58
C LEU A 79 16.82 4.06 19.96
N PRO A 80 15.84 4.98 20.04
CA PRO A 80 15.19 5.35 21.30
C PRO A 80 14.50 4.18 22.00
N ARG A 81 14.38 4.26 23.34
CA ARG A 81 13.82 3.18 24.18
C ARG A 81 12.28 3.03 24.13
N TYR A 82 11.60 3.89 23.38
CA TYR A 82 10.15 3.87 23.20
C TYR A 82 9.76 3.32 21.82
N PRO A 83 8.49 2.93 21.58
CA PRO A 83 8.03 2.42 20.29
C PRO A 83 8.25 3.44 19.16
N LEU A 84 8.71 2.96 18.00
CA LEU A 84 9.10 3.85 16.90
C LEU A 84 7.91 4.11 15.97
N PRO A 85 7.65 5.37 15.56
CA PRO A 85 6.63 5.66 14.57
C PRO A 85 6.99 5.05 13.22
N ALA A 86 6.00 4.45 12.57
CA ALA A 86 6.15 3.82 11.27
C ALA A 86 4.90 3.97 10.42
N MET A 87 5.08 3.89 9.10
CA MET A 87 3.99 3.64 8.17
C MET A 87 4.03 2.17 7.76
N LEU A 88 2.96 1.44 8.06
CA LEU A 88 2.83 0.04 7.71
C LEU A 88 2.29 -0.10 6.29
N VAL A 89 3.06 -0.70 5.39
CA VAL A 89 2.55 -1.22 4.11
C VAL A 89 1.91 -2.59 4.37
N GLY A 90 0.62 -2.58 4.67
CA GLY A 90 -0.08 -3.78 5.14
C GLY A 90 -0.32 -4.84 4.05
N LYS A 91 -0.50 -4.40 2.80
CA LYS A 91 -0.76 -5.25 1.64
C LYS A 91 -0.16 -4.60 0.41
N LEU A 92 0.40 -5.42 -0.47
CA LEU A 92 0.94 -5.02 -1.78
C LEU A 92 0.71 -6.18 -2.74
N ALA A 93 0.05 -5.92 -3.86
CA ALA A 93 -0.31 -6.96 -4.82
C ALA A 93 -0.33 -6.43 -6.25
N VAL A 94 0.08 -7.27 -7.19
CA VAL A 94 0.03 -7.02 -8.63
C VAL A 94 -0.79 -8.13 -9.29
N ASP A 95 -1.73 -7.75 -10.14
CA ASP A 95 -2.53 -8.70 -10.92
C ASP A 95 -1.61 -9.60 -11.75
N LYS A 96 -1.92 -10.90 -11.81
CA LYS A 96 -1.14 -11.91 -12.53
C LYS A 96 -0.82 -11.49 -13.96
N SER A 97 -1.77 -10.89 -14.67
CA SER A 97 -1.58 -10.45 -16.05
C SER A 97 -0.54 -9.33 -16.20
N ARG A 98 -0.20 -8.64 -15.10
CA ARG A 98 0.69 -7.48 -15.03
C ARG A 98 1.98 -7.73 -14.24
N GLN A 99 2.19 -8.95 -13.73
CA GLN A 99 3.43 -9.34 -13.06
C GLN A 99 4.61 -9.36 -14.06
N GLY A 100 5.84 -9.22 -13.55
CA GLY A 100 7.06 -9.13 -14.36
C GLY A 100 7.25 -7.79 -15.09
N GLN A 101 6.33 -6.83 -14.94
CA GLN A 101 6.38 -5.51 -15.59
C GLN A 101 6.82 -4.38 -14.65
N LYS A 102 7.52 -4.72 -13.55
CA LYS A 102 7.98 -3.78 -12.50
C LYS A 102 6.90 -2.98 -11.76
N LEU A 103 5.62 -3.21 -12.02
CA LEU A 103 4.51 -2.53 -11.33
C LEU A 103 4.58 -2.68 -9.80
N GLY A 104 5.07 -3.82 -9.28
CA GLY A 104 5.26 -4.00 -7.83
C GLY A 104 6.30 -3.04 -7.23
N GLU A 105 7.39 -2.80 -7.97
CA GLU A 105 8.43 -1.83 -7.59
C GLU A 105 7.87 -0.41 -7.62
N GLU A 106 7.15 -0.04 -8.68
CA GLU A 106 6.54 1.28 -8.80
C GLU A 106 5.51 1.56 -7.68
N LEU A 107 4.68 0.56 -7.32
CA LEU A 107 3.75 0.65 -6.19
C LEU A 107 4.50 0.86 -4.86
N LEU A 108 5.59 0.14 -4.63
CA LEU A 108 6.37 0.26 -3.40
C LEU A 108 7.08 1.62 -3.32
N ILE A 109 7.71 2.08 -4.40
CA ILE A 109 8.33 3.41 -4.47
C ILE A 109 7.29 4.49 -4.19
N HIS A 110 6.11 4.41 -4.82
CA HIS A 110 5.04 5.36 -4.58
C HIS A 110 4.54 5.34 -3.12
N ALA A 111 4.57 4.19 -2.44
CA ALA A 111 4.24 4.11 -1.02
C ALA A 111 5.33 4.77 -0.16
N LEU A 112 6.62 4.54 -0.46
CA LEU A 112 7.74 5.16 0.24
C LEU A 112 7.77 6.68 0.06
N ASP A 113 7.51 7.18 -1.15
CA ASP A 113 7.39 8.61 -1.41
C ASP A 113 6.27 9.25 -0.58
N LYS A 114 5.14 8.56 -0.40
CA LYS A 114 4.10 9.02 0.53
C LYS A 114 4.59 9.06 1.98
N ALA A 115 5.39 8.09 2.40
CA ALA A 115 5.96 8.05 3.74
C ALA A 115 6.86 9.27 3.98
N LEU A 116 7.75 9.55 3.03
CA LEU A 116 8.68 10.68 3.08
C LEU A 116 7.92 12.00 3.14
N ASN A 117 6.97 12.21 2.22
CA ASN A 117 6.14 13.42 2.20
C ASN A 117 5.35 13.65 3.49
N LEU A 118 4.89 12.58 4.15
CA LEU A 118 4.19 12.68 5.45
C LEU A 118 5.16 12.91 6.61
N SER A 119 6.41 12.44 6.50
CA SER A 119 7.44 12.62 7.52
C SER A 119 8.08 14.01 7.49
N GLU A 120 8.04 14.69 6.34
CA GLU A 120 8.42 16.09 6.17
C GLU A 120 7.38 17.03 6.78
N VAL A 121 7.16 16.91 8.09
CA VAL A 121 6.46 17.95 8.85
C VAL A 121 7.40 19.16 8.93
N LYS A 122 7.17 20.13 8.06
CA LYS A 122 7.61 21.52 8.28
C LYS A 122 6.77 22.07 9.43
N ASP A 123 7.44 22.37 10.53
CA ASP A 123 6.97 23.15 11.68
C ASP A 123 5.85 22.51 12.56
N ILE A 124 6.28 21.97 13.70
CA ILE A 124 5.56 22.09 14.98
C ILE A 124 6.39 23.00 15.87
#